data_AF-A0A3N2KHS0-F1
#
_entry.id   AF-A0A3N2KHS0-F1
#
_cell.length_a   1.000
_cell.length_b   1.000
_cell.length_c   1.000
_cell.angle_alpha   90.00
_cell.angle_beta   90.00
_cell.angle_gamma   90.00
#
_symmetry.space_group_name_H-M   'P 1'
#
loop_
_entity.id
_entity.type
_entity.pdbx_description
1 polymer ?
#
loop_
_entity_poly.entity_id
_entity_poly.type
_entity_poly.pdbx_seq_one_letter_code
_entity_poly.pdbx_strand_id
1 'polypeptide(L)'
;MKKKIYISLPISGRDLEAVKQRANYIKESVIADDYEGVTPFDICPDSTLPYSELMGRDIAGLMECDGVLFDFDWNESKGCRIEMAVARNCNIPVYKLADERVVEDADTRLFTITLNKRQLELLSEASDCHSRNTCGQLDVGLEEVIEKAITRTYSTADFDKRHEISEKVKTLLREVKSLAWNLGPGSNKGVKYDDGADILFDIHQVIRHHLWKIKPEPKYHYTNDAAEAIIFGSQPAITIKTLARNE
;
A
#
# COMPACT_ATOMS: atom_id res chain seq x y z
N MET A 1 40.40 12.50 15.31
CA MET A 1 39.06 13.02 15.64
C MET A 1 38.05 11.97 15.24
N LYS A 2 36.96 11.81 15.99
CA LYS A 2 35.83 10.97 15.56
C LYS A 2 35.20 11.61 14.32
N LYS A 3 34.70 10.78 13.39
CA LYS A 3 33.99 11.28 12.21
C LYS A 3 32.60 11.74 12.59
N LYS A 4 32.13 12.86 12.04
CA LYS A 4 30.83 13.44 12.36
C LYS A 4 29.75 12.90 11.42
N ILE A 5 28.63 12.46 11.98
CA ILE A 5 27.44 12.05 11.24
C ILE A 5 26.29 12.98 11.61
N TYR A 6 25.80 13.74 10.64
CA TYR A 6 24.58 14.50 10.82
C TYR A 6 23.38 13.54 10.88
N ILE A 7 22.50 13.68 11.86
CA ILE A 7 21.30 12.87 12.04
C ILE A 7 20.10 13.72 11.62
N SER A 8 19.55 13.41 10.45
CA SER A 8 18.37 14.05 9.90
C SER A 8 17.11 13.30 10.34
N LEU A 9 16.22 13.98 11.05
CA LEU A 9 14.96 13.41 11.53
C LEU A 9 13.79 14.40 11.35
N PRO A 10 12.55 13.93 11.09
CA PRO A 10 11.39 14.80 11.02
C PRO A 10 11.10 15.50 12.36
N ILE A 11 11.03 16.85 12.35
CA ILE A 11 10.72 17.65 13.55
C ILE A 11 9.35 18.34 13.43
N SER A 12 9.10 19.04 12.33
CA SER A 12 7.89 19.87 12.18
C SER A 12 6.60 19.06 12.30
N GLY A 13 5.69 19.51 13.17
CA GLY A 13 4.39 18.85 13.39
C GLY A 13 4.44 17.62 14.32
N ARG A 14 5.59 17.33 14.93
CA ARG A 14 5.76 16.25 15.92
C ARG A 14 5.95 16.82 17.32
N ASP A 15 5.71 15.99 18.33
CA ASP A 15 6.00 16.33 19.73
C ASP A 15 7.51 16.51 19.94
N LEU A 16 7.93 17.68 20.42
CA LEU A 16 9.35 18.04 20.50
C LEU A 16 10.13 17.16 21.48
N GLU A 17 9.51 16.73 22.58
CA GLU A 17 10.18 15.92 23.58
C GLU A 17 10.41 14.50 23.07
N ALA A 18 9.41 13.89 22.41
CA ALA A 18 9.55 12.62 21.74
C ALA A 18 10.64 12.64 20.65
N VAL A 19 10.72 13.73 19.87
CA VAL A 19 11.74 13.90 18.82
C VAL A 19 13.14 14.01 19.44
N LYS A 20 13.31 14.73 20.56
CA LYS A 20 14.59 14.81 21.28
C LYS A 20 15.00 13.45 21.85
N GLN A 21 14.07 12.70 22.43
CA GLN A 21 14.34 11.35 22.91
C GLN A 21 14.80 10.42 21.78
N ARG A 22 14.15 10.51 20.60
CA ARG A 22 14.57 9.78 19.41
C ARG A 22 15.97 10.17 18.94
N ALA A 23 16.27 11.47 18.90
CA ALA A 23 17.59 11.97 18.52
C ALA A 23 18.69 11.44 19.46
N ASN A 24 18.44 11.44 20.78
CA ASN A 24 19.37 10.89 21.77
C ASN A 24 19.54 9.37 21.62
N TYR A 25 18.44 8.63 21.39
CA TYR A 25 18.51 7.19 21.12
C TYR A 25 19.40 6.89 19.91
N ILE A 26 19.27 7.63 18.81
CA ILE A 26 20.11 7.42 17.61
C ILE A 26 21.58 7.70 17.95
N LYS A 27 21.87 8.81 18.65
CA LYS A 27 23.24 9.15 19.06
C LYS A 27 23.89 8.08 19.93
N GLU A 28 23.14 7.52 20.87
CA GLU A 28 23.69 6.61 21.89
C GLU A 28 23.67 5.14 21.48
N SER A 29 22.67 4.72 20.69
CA SER A 29 22.41 3.31 20.42
C SER A 29 22.64 2.89 18.95
N VAL A 30 22.70 3.85 18.02
CA VAL A 30 22.84 3.56 16.57
C VAL A 30 24.19 3.99 16.04
N ILE A 31 24.63 5.20 16.39
CA ILE A 31 25.93 5.70 15.96
C ILE A 31 27.03 4.89 16.65
N ALA A 32 27.91 4.28 15.84
CA ALA A 32 29.03 3.50 16.37
C ALA A 32 30.01 4.39 17.15
N ASP A 33 30.68 3.81 18.15
CA ASP A 33 31.56 4.53 19.08
C ASP A 33 32.65 5.38 18.41
N ASP A 34 33.07 5.03 17.20
CA ASP A 34 34.10 5.76 16.43
C ASP A 34 33.57 7.02 15.72
N TYR A 35 32.26 7.26 15.78
CA TYR A 35 31.56 8.39 15.18
C TYR A 35 30.96 9.32 16.25
N GLU A 36 30.67 10.55 15.85
CA GLU A 36 29.99 11.55 16.65
C GLU A 36 28.70 11.96 15.94
N GLY A 37 27.54 11.74 16.58
CA GLY A 37 26.25 12.13 16.04
C GLY A 37 25.94 13.60 16.31
N VAL A 38 25.63 14.35 15.25
CA VAL A 38 25.22 15.77 15.30
C VAL A 38 23.77 15.87 14.84
N THR A 39 22.91 16.56 15.58
CA THR A 39 21.47 16.72 15.26
C THR A 39 21.12 18.19 15.04
N PRO A 40 19.97 18.51 14.42
CA PRO A 40 19.45 19.88 14.35
C PRO A 40 19.42 20.60 15.70
N PHE A 41 19.18 19.87 16.81
CA PHE A 41 19.14 20.45 18.15
C PHE A 41 20.52 20.87 18.68
N ASP A 42 21.60 20.24 18.20
CA ASP A 42 22.97 20.62 18.59
C ASP A 42 23.43 21.86 17.82
N ILE A 43 23.02 21.97 16.56
CA ILE A 43 23.33 23.11 15.68
C ILE A 43 22.49 24.33 16.06
N CYS A 44 21.21 24.11 16.37
CA CYS A 44 20.29 25.16 16.76
C CYS A 44 19.51 24.80 18.03
N PRO A 45 20.06 25.12 19.21
CA PRO A 45 19.37 24.93 20.48
C PRO A 45 18.11 25.80 20.63
N ASP A 46 18.07 26.95 19.95
CA ASP A 46 16.91 27.85 19.93
C ASP A 46 15.98 27.52 18.77
N SER A 47 14.90 26.81 19.07
CA SER A 47 13.88 26.43 18.09
C SER A 47 12.87 27.54 17.77
N THR A 48 13.02 28.75 18.35
CA THR A 48 12.10 29.88 18.10
C THR A 48 12.47 30.69 16.86
N LEU A 49 13.63 30.43 16.28
CA LEU A 49 14.09 31.11 15.07
C LEU A 49 13.20 30.80 13.85
N PRO A 50 13.15 31.70 12.86
CA PRO A 50 12.42 31.46 11.63
C PRO A 50 12.91 30.20 10.90
N TYR A 51 11.98 29.47 10.29
CA TYR A 51 12.28 28.22 9.58
C TYR A 51 13.43 28.35 8.57
N SER A 52 13.51 29.45 7.83
CA SER A 52 14.58 29.69 6.84
C SER A 52 15.97 29.78 7.50
N GLU A 53 16.04 30.32 8.72
CA GLU A 53 17.29 30.44 9.46
C GLU A 53 17.70 29.09 10.07
N LEU A 54 16.74 28.38 10.67
CA LEU A 54 16.94 27.00 11.16
C LEU A 54 17.49 26.11 10.04
N MET A 55 16.78 26.08 8.90
CA MET A 55 17.16 25.27 7.76
C MET A 55 18.52 25.67 7.17
N GLY A 56 18.83 26.97 7.12
CA GLY A 56 20.13 27.44 6.63
C GLY A 56 21.28 26.95 7.51
N ARG A 57 21.10 26.97 8.84
CA ARG A 57 22.07 26.45 9.81
C ARG A 57 22.22 24.94 9.72
N ASP A 58 21.11 24.22 9.58
CA ASP A 58 21.11 22.77 9.41
C ASP A 58 21.88 22.33 8.16
N ILE A 59 21.68 23.01 7.02
CA ILE A 59 22.42 22.76 5.78
C ILE A 59 23.92 23.02 5.98
N ALA A 60 24.28 24.12 6.63
CA ALA A 60 25.69 24.44 6.91
C ALA A 60 26.33 23.36 7.80
N GLY A 61 25.66 22.98 8.89
CA GLY A 61 26.15 21.95 9.81
C GLY A 61 26.23 20.56 9.17
N LEU A 62 25.27 20.19 8.32
CA LEU A 62 25.30 18.97 7.50
C LEU A 62 26.56 18.93 6.62
N MET A 63 26.89 20.04 5.95
CA MET A 63 28.05 20.13 5.06
C MET A 63 29.40 20.07 5.80
N GLU A 64 29.42 20.35 7.10
CA GLU A 64 30.60 20.20 7.96
C GLU A 64 30.78 18.75 8.49
N CYS A 65 29.83 17.85 8.23
CA CYS A 65 29.88 16.47 8.67
C CYS A 65 30.50 15.53 7.61
N ASP A 66 31.03 14.39 8.06
CA ASP A 66 31.63 13.34 7.22
C ASP A 66 30.57 12.43 6.57
N GLY A 67 29.30 12.57 6.97
CA GLY A 67 28.17 11.80 6.48
C GLY A 67 26.85 12.25 7.08
N VAL A 68 25.74 11.73 6.55
CA VAL A 68 24.40 11.96 7.08
C VAL A 68 23.63 10.67 7.24
N LEU A 69 22.96 10.49 8.37
CA LEU A 69 22.02 9.41 8.66
C LEU A 69 20.60 9.97 8.68
N PHE A 70 19.72 9.40 7.86
CA PHE A 70 18.30 9.73 7.85
C PHE A 70 17.49 8.75 8.69
N ASP A 71 16.67 9.28 9.59
CA ASP A 71 15.70 8.51 10.40
C ASP A 71 14.44 8.14 9.61
N PHE A 72 13.55 7.38 10.23
CA PHE A 72 12.24 7.00 9.70
C PHE A 72 11.41 8.21 9.28
N ASP A 73 10.62 8.02 8.23
CA ASP A 73 9.74 9.02 7.62
C ASP A 73 10.46 10.31 7.16
N TRP A 74 11.79 10.29 6.97
CA TRP A 74 12.55 11.46 6.48
C TRP A 74 11.97 12.01 5.17
N ASN A 75 11.45 11.13 4.30
CA ASN A 75 10.86 11.50 3.03
C ASN A 75 9.56 12.31 3.19
N GLU A 76 8.88 12.25 4.33
CA GLU A 76 7.69 13.05 4.64
C GLU A 76 8.05 14.46 5.11
N SER A 77 9.24 14.65 5.69
CA SER A 77 9.75 15.95 6.16
C SER A 77 10.30 16.82 5.04
N LYS A 78 9.80 18.07 4.94
CA LYS A 78 10.33 19.07 4.00
C LYS A 78 11.82 19.33 4.25
N GLY A 79 12.24 19.46 5.51
CA GLY A 79 13.64 19.73 5.88
C GLY A 79 14.56 18.58 5.50
N CYS A 80 14.20 17.36 5.88
CA CYS A 80 15.01 16.17 5.57
C CYS A 80 15.13 15.93 4.05
N ARG A 81 14.08 16.22 3.26
CA ARG A 81 14.19 16.14 1.80
C ARG A 81 15.18 17.14 1.21
N ILE A 82 15.27 18.33 1.79
CA ILE A 82 16.25 19.35 1.38
C ILE A 82 17.66 18.88 1.74
N GLU A 83 17.87 18.39 2.96
CA GLU A 83 19.16 17.84 3.41
C GLU A 83 19.61 16.66 2.55
N MET A 84 18.70 15.76 2.16
CA MET A 84 18.98 14.65 1.25
C MET A 84 19.47 15.16 -0.11
N ALA A 85 18.83 16.20 -0.65
CA ALA A 85 19.23 16.81 -1.91
C ALA A 85 20.62 17.46 -1.80
N VAL A 86 20.90 18.17 -0.70
CA VAL A 86 22.22 18.74 -0.41
C VAL A 86 23.27 17.65 -0.32
N ALA A 87 23.04 16.61 0.49
CA ALA A 87 23.98 15.52 0.68
C ALA A 87 24.34 14.84 -0.65
N ARG A 88 23.34 14.57 -1.50
CA ARG A 88 23.55 14.01 -2.85
C ARG A 88 24.36 14.93 -3.76
N ASN A 89 24.02 16.22 -3.80
CA ASN A 89 24.71 17.18 -4.67
C ASN A 89 26.14 17.48 -4.20
N CYS A 90 26.40 17.39 -2.89
CA CYS A 90 27.72 17.61 -2.29
C CYS A 90 28.54 16.32 -2.14
N ASN A 91 28.05 15.17 -2.62
CA ASN A 91 28.67 13.86 -2.46
C ASN A 91 28.98 13.47 -1.00
N ILE A 92 28.14 13.93 -0.07
CA ILE A 92 28.22 13.54 1.34
C ILE A 92 27.64 12.11 1.46
N PRO A 93 28.35 11.17 2.11
CA PRO A 93 27.84 9.81 2.32
C PRO A 93 26.48 9.81 3.01
N VAL A 94 25.51 9.12 2.39
CA VAL A 94 24.13 9.01 2.89
C VAL A 94 23.90 7.62 3.46
N TYR A 95 23.48 7.59 4.73
CA TYR A 95 23.00 6.42 5.45
C TYR A 95 21.52 6.61 5.75
N LYS A 96 20.78 5.51 5.84
CA LYS A 96 19.37 5.51 6.22
C LYS A 96 19.17 4.43 7.26
N LEU A 97 18.41 4.72 8.30
CA LEU A 97 17.90 3.67 9.18
C LEU A 97 16.97 2.77 8.37
N ALA A 98 17.23 1.46 8.42
CA ALA A 98 16.39 0.47 7.76
C ALA A 98 15.00 0.51 8.39
N ASP A 99 13.99 0.87 7.59
CA ASP A 99 12.60 0.88 8.06
C ASP A 99 12.12 -0.57 8.15
N GLU A 100 12.30 -1.19 9.31
CA GLU A 100 11.83 -2.56 9.58
C GLU A 100 10.30 -2.71 9.42
N ARG A 101 9.54 -1.60 9.32
CA ARG A 101 8.11 -1.60 9.00
C ARG A 101 7.83 -1.71 7.50
N VAL A 102 8.83 -1.44 6.65
CA VAL A 102 8.77 -1.58 5.20
C VAL A 102 9.78 -2.66 4.80
N VAL A 103 9.33 -3.91 4.88
CA VAL A 103 10.03 -5.00 4.20
C VAL A 103 9.77 -4.77 2.71
N GLU A 104 10.74 -4.19 1.99
CA GLU A 104 10.80 -4.46 0.55
C GLU A 104 10.84 -5.98 0.43
N ASP A 105 9.88 -6.55 -0.31
CA ASP A 105 9.76 -7.99 -0.49
C ASP A 105 10.93 -8.46 -1.37
N ALA A 106 12.11 -8.57 -0.77
CA ALA A 106 13.34 -9.05 -1.39
C ALA A 106 13.27 -10.56 -1.67
N ASP A 107 12.17 -11.21 -1.28
CA ASP A 107 11.88 -12.60 -1.55
C ASP A 107 11.32 -12.77 -2.98
N THR A 108 12.23 -12.99 -3.93
CA THR A 108 11.85 -13.21 -5.34
C THR A 108 11.45 -14.67 -5.64
N ARG A 109 11.15 -15.49 -4.62
CA ARG A 109 10.79 -16.89 -4.84
C ARG A 109 9.44 -16.98 -5.56
N LEU A 110 9.39 -17.83 -6.59
CA LEU A 110 8.17 -18.13 -7.30
C LEU A 110 7.53 -19.41 -6.74
N PHE A 111 6.21 -19.38 -6.59
CA PHE A 111 5.41 -20.50 -6.10
C PHE A 111 4.54 -21.07 -7.21
N THR A 112 4.27 -22.38 -7.14
CA THR A 112 3.28 -23.05 -8.00
C THR A 112 2.23 -23.70 -7.11
N ILE A 113 0.96 -23.59 -7.51
CA ILE A 113 -0.17 -24.20 -6.81
C ILE A 113 -0.97 -25.07 -7.78
N THR A 114 -1.48 -26.20 -7.28
CA THR A 114 -2.37 -27.09 -8.05
C THR A 114 -3.79 -26.95 -7.52
N LEU A 115 -4.71 -26.56 -8.39
CA LEU A 115 -6.11 -26.31 -8.04
C LEU A 115 -7.02 -27.09 -8.98
N ASN A 116 -8.10 -27.65 -8.45
CA ASN A 116 -9.20 -28.10 -9.30
C ASN A 116 -10.00 -26.89 -9.83
N LYS A 117 -10.86 -27.11 -10.83
CA LYS A 117 -11.65 -26.04 -11.44
C LYS A 117 -12.44 -25.22 -10.41
N ARG A 118 -13.07 -25.87 -9.43
CA ARG A 118 -13.89 -25.18 -8.43
C ARG A 118 -13.03 -24.31 -7.49
N GLN A 119 -11.84 -24.76 -7.12
CA GLN A 119 -10.91 -23.97 -6.32
C GLN A 119 -10.39 -22.75 -7.11
N LEU A 120 -10.14 -22.91 -8.41
CA LEU A 120 -9.73 -21.82 -9.28
C LEU A 120 -10.85 -20.76 -9.45
N GLU A 121 -12.10 -21.21 -9.62
CA GLU A 121 -13.29 -20.33 -9.62
C GLU A 121 -13.40 -19.55 -8.30
N LEU A 122 -13.30 -20.24 -7.15
CA LEU A 122 -13.36 -19.61 -5.82
C LEU A 122 -12.22 -18.60 -5.59
N LEU A 123 -11.01 -18.88 -6.07
CA LEU A 123 -9.90 -17.93 -6.01
C LEU A 123 -10.21 -16.68 -6.84
N SER A 124 -10.75 -16.86 -8.05
CA SER A 124 -11.17 -15.76 -8.92
C SER A 124 -12.27 -14.89 -8.29
N GLU A 125 -13.28 -15.52 -7.66
CA GLU A 125 -14.36 -14.86 -6.93
C GLU A 125 -13.81 -14.05 -5.74
N ALA A 126 -12.90 -14.65 -4.96
CA ALA A 126 -12.29 -14.00 -3.80
C ALA A 126 -11.42 -12.79 -4.20
N SER A 127 -10.63 -12.91 -5.28
CA SER A 127 -9.80 -11.82 -5.80
C SER A 127 -10.63 -10.64 -6.30
N ASP A 128 -11.72 -10.88 -7.06
CA ASP A 128 -12.63 -9.80 -7.50
C ASP A 128 -13.33 -9.13 -6.32
N CYS A 129 -13.86 -9.91 -5.38
CA CYS A 129 -14.51 -9.41 -4.18
C CYS A 129 -13.57 -8.49 -3.37
N HIS A 130 -12.35 -8.96 -3.10
CA HIS A 130 -11.39 -8.20 -2.30
C HIS A 130 -10.96 -6.92 -3.03
N SER A 131 -10.52 -7.02 -4.29
CA SER A 131 -10.10 -5.85 -5.09
C SER A 131 -11.19 -4.76 -5.14
N ARG A 132 -12.44 -5.14 -5.41
CA ARG A 132 -13.58 -4.20 -5.44
C ARG A 132 -13.83 -3.52 -4.11
N ASN A 133 -13.80 -4.29 -3.03
CA ASN A 133 -14.06 -3.77 -1.69
C ASN A 133 -12.99 -2.75 -1.27
N THR A 134 -11.72 -3.01 -1.58
CA THR A 134 -10.63 -2.05 -1.34
C THR A 134 -10.86 -0.74 -2.11
N CYS A 135 -11.34 -0.80 -3.34
CA CYS A 135 -11.59 0.39 -4.17
C CYS A 135 -12.93 1.11 -3.90
N GLY A 136 -13.65 0.73 -2.84
CA GLY A 136 -14.92 1.35 -2.44
C GLY A 136 -16.13 0.93 -3.29
N GLN A 137 -16.05 -0.21 -3.99
CA GLN A 137 -17.13 -0.78 -4.82
C GLN A 137 -17.96 -1.82 -4.04
N LEU A 138 -18.29 -1.54 -2.79
CA LEU A 138 -18.90 -2.51 -1.86
C LEU A 138 -20.20 -3.12 -2.36
N ASP A 139 -21.00 -2.34 -3.09
CA ASP A 139 -22.27 -2.74 -3.67
C ASP A 139 -22.13 -3.86 -4.72
N VAL A 140 -21.02 -3.85 -5.46
CA VAL A 140 -20.68 -4.89 -6.43
C VAL A 140 -19.84 -6.00 -5.77
N GLY A 141 -18.83 -5.62 -4.99
CA GLY A 141 -17.89 -6.57 -4.37
C GLY A 141 -18.55 -7.55 -3.38
N LEU A 142 -19.65 -7.14 -2.74
CA LEU A 142 -20.39 -7.99 -1.80
C LEU A 142 -21.71 -8.53 -2.36
N GLU A 143 -22.07 -8.23 -3.60
CA GLU A 143 -23.38 -8.57 -4.19
C GLU A 143 -23.70 -10.06 -4.01
N GLU A 144 -22.85 -10.94 -4.55
CA GLU A 144 -23.07 -12.39 -4.50
C GLU A 144 -23.07 -12.94 -3.07
N VAL A 145 -22.24 -12.38 -2.18
CA VAL A 145 -22.17 -12.77 -0.77
C VAL A 145 -23.49 -12.45 -0.08
N ILE A 146 -24.01 -11.24 -0.30
CA ILE A 146 -25.25 -10.75 0.28
C ILE A 146 -26.45 -11.52 -0.27
N GLU A 147 -26.53 -11.73 -1.58
CA GLU A 147 -27.62 -12.48 -2.21
C GLU A 147 -27.70 -13.92 -1.70
N LYS A 148 -26.55 -14.61 -1.62
CA LYS A 148 -26.48 -15.97 -1.04
C LYS A 148 -26.88 -15.97 0.42
N ALA A 149 -26.45 -14.97 1.21
CA ALA A 149 -26.81 -14.86 2.61
C ALA A 149 -28.32 -14.63 2.79
N ILE A 150 -28.92 -13.70 2.03
CA ILE A 150 -30.36 -13.41 2.06
C ILE A 150 -31.15 -14.66 1.67
N THR A 151 -30.75 -15.34 0.60
CA THR A 151 -31.43 -16.56 0.12
C THR A 151 -31.42 -17.67 1.16
N ARG A 152 -30.32 -17.84 1.89
CA ARG A 152 -30.20 -18.86 2.95
C ARG A 152 -30.99 -18.48 4.21
N THR A 153 -30.85 -17.24 4.66
CA THR A 153 -31.45 -16.75 5.91
C THR A 153 -32.95 -16.56 5.79
N TYR A 154 -33.42 -16.03 4.66
CA TYR A 154 -34.83 -15.73 4.38
C TYR A 154 -35.41 -16.70 3.35
N SER A 155 -35.09 -17.98 3.48
CA SER A 155 -35.46 -19.02 2.51
C SER A 155 -36.97 -19.24 2.36
N THR A 156 -37.76 -18.92 3.38
CA THR A 156 -39.23 -19.02 3.37
C THR A 156 -39.93 -17.71 3.04
N ALA A 157 -39.20 -16.60 2.88
CA ALA A 157 -39.77 -15.31 2.56
C ALA A 157 -40.10 -15.21 1.07
N ASP A 158 -41.12 -14.43 0.74
CA ASP A 158 -41.45 -14.12 -0.66
C ASP A 158 -40.35 -13.28 -1.34
N PHE A 159 -40.54 -13.04 -2.64
CA PHE A 159 -39.60 -12.25 -3.42
C PHE A 159 -39.52 -10.80 -2.90
N ASP A 160 -40.67 -10.19 -2.62
CA ASP A 160 -40.77 -8.78 -2.23
C ASP A 160 -40.01 -8.53 -0.93
N LYS A 161 -40.13 -9.44 0.06
CA LYS A 161 -39.42 -9.29 1.33
C LYS A 161 -37.91 -9.42 1.17
N ARG A 162 -37.45 -10.38 0.36
CA ARG A 162 -36.01 -10.54 0.07
C ARG A 162 -35.45 -9.34 -0.70
N HIS A 163 -36.24 -8.78 -1.61
CA HIS A 163 -35.90 -7.58 -2.37
C HIS A 163 -35.79 -6.35 -1.45
N GLU A 164 -36.76 -6.14 -0.55
CA GLU A 164 -36.73 -5.07 0.46
C GLU A 164 -35.45 -5.11 1.30
N ILE A 165 -35.06 -6.30 1.75
CA ILE A 165 -33.83 -6.50 2.53
C ILE A 165 -32.59 -6.16 1.69
N SER A 166 -32.53 -6.62 0.44
CA SER A 166 -31.43 -6.33 -0.49
C SER A 166 -31.24 -4.82 -0.70
N GLU A 167 -32.34 -4.09 -0.97
CA GLU A 167 -32.29 -2.63 -1.16
C GLU A 167 -31.87 -1.88 0.10
N LYS A 168 -32.32 -2.35 1.28
CA LYS A 168 -31.85 -1.81 2.56
C LYS A 168 -30.35 -2.01 2.75
N VAL A 169 -29.84 -3.21 2.47
CA VAL A 169 -28.39 -3.50 2.57
C VAL A 169 -27.58 -2.62 1.62
N LYS A 170 -28.00 -2.48 0.36
CA LYS A 170 -27.34 -1.59 -0.62
C LYS A 170 -27.28 -0.15 -0.13
N THR A 171 -28.33 0.34 0.51
CA THR A 171 -28.35 1.70 1.09
C THR A 171 -27.30 1.85 2.18
N LEU A 172 -27.22 0.90 3.11
CA LEU A 172 -26.21 0.89 4.18
C LEU A 172 -24.78 0.80 3.63
N LEU A 173 -24.54 0.00 2.59
CA LEU A 173 -23.23 -0.06 1.95
C LEU A 173 -22.81 1.28 1.32
N ARG A 174 -23.76 2.05 0.78
CA ARG A 174 -23.49 3.40 0.27
C ARG A 174 -23.11 4.37 1.40
N GLU A 175 -23.71 4.24 2.57
CA GLU A 175 -23.34 5.04 3.74
C GLU A 175 -21.93 4.71 4.22
N VAL A 176 -21.60 3.41 4.36
CA VAL A 176 -20.24 2.95 4.71
C VAL A 176 -19.23 3.48 3.70
N LYS A 177 -19.54 3.38 2.41
CA LYS A 177 -18.70 3.91 1.33
C LYS A 177 -18.47 5.41 1.44
N SER A 178 -19.53 6.18 1.69
CA SER A 178 -19.44 7.63 1.88
C SER A 178 -18.55 7.98 3.07
N LEU A 179 -18.61 7.23 4.16
CA LEU A 179 -17.82 7.49 5.35
C LEU A 179 -16.34 7.11 5.17
N ALA A 180 -16.07 5.91 4.65
CA ALA A 180 -14.71 5.37 4.60
C ALA A 180 -13.88 5.87 3.40
N TRP A 181 -14.51 6.15 2.25
CA TRP A 181 -13.79 6.63 1.04
C TRP A 181 -14.09 8.07 0.65
N ASN A 182 -15.03 8.73 1.34
CA ASN A 182 -15.55 10.05 0.97
C ASN A 182 -16.05 10.10 -0.49
N LEU A 183 -16.84 9.10 -0.88
CA LEU A 183 -17.37 8.95 -2.24
C LEU A 183 -18.90 8.97 -2.26
N GLY A 184 -19.46 9.64 -3.26
CA GLY A 184 -20.90 9.63 -3.53
C GLY A 184 -21.39 8.38 -4.28
N PRO A 185 -22.71 8.28 -4.52
CA PRO A 185 -23.30 7.22 -5.34
C PRO A 185 -22.67 7.14 -6.73
N GLY A 186 -22.34 5.92 -7.19
CA GLY A 186 -21.75 5.70 -8.52
C GLY A 186 -20.26 6.04 -8.65
N SER A 187 -19.64 6.72 -7.67
CA SER A 187 -18.22 7.07 -7.70
C SER A 187 -17.37 6.00 -7.04
N ASN A 188 -16.24 5.62 -7.63
CA ASN A 188 -15.31 4.59 -7.11
C ASN A 188 -13.87 5.10 -7.24
N LYS A 189 -12.93 4.57 -6.44
CA LYS A 189 -11.50 4.92 -6.62
C LYS A 189 -10.89 4.22 -7.85
N GLY A 190 -11.36 3.02 -8.16
CA GLY A 190 -10.96 2.26 -9.34
C GLY A 190 -9.51 1.78 -9.30
N VAL A 191 -8.97 1.48 -10.48
CA VAL A 191 -7.60 1.00 -10.69
C VAL A 191 -6.59 2.11 -10.33
N LYS A 192 -5.40 1.73 -9.82
CA LYS A 192 -4.34 2.62 -9.29
C LYS A 192 -4.65 3.28 -7.94
N TYR A 193 -5.71 2.84 -7.27
CA TYR A 193 -6.00 3.30 -5.92
C TYR A 193 -5.13 2.60 -4.87
N ASP A 194 -4.99 1.29 -5.01
CA ASP A 194 -4.25 0.42 -4.10
C ASP A 194 -3.56 -0.67 -4.93
N ASP A 195 -2.26 -0.85 -4.72
CA ASP A 195 -1.46 -1.79 -5.52
C ASP A 195 -1.89 -3.25 -5.28
N GLY A 196 -2.23 -3.61 -4.03
CA GLY A 196 -2.74 -4.93 -3.70
C GLY A 196 -4.06 -5.24 -4.40
N ALA A 197 -4.98 -4.27 -4.45
CA ALA A 197 -6.23 -4.38 -5.18
C ALA A 197 -6.01 -4.54 -6.68
N ASP A 198 -5.06 -3.81 -7.26
CA ASP A 198 -4.71 -3.93 -8.69
C ASP A 198 -4.10 -5.32 -8.99
N ILE A 199 -3.20 -5.84 -8.13
CA ILE A 199 -2.65 -7.20 -8.27
C ILE A 199 -3.76 -8.25 -8.20
N LEU A 200 -4.69 -8.13 -7.25
CA LEU A 200 -5.83 -9.04 -7.12
C LEU A 200 -6.77 -8.95 -8.33
N PHE A 201 -6.98 -7.75 -8.85
CA PHE A 201 -7.75 -7.55 -10.07
C PHE A 201 -7.06 -8.24 -11.26
N ASP A 202 -5.75 -8.11 -11.42
CA ASP A 202 -4.99 -8.78 -12.47
C ASP A 202 -5.07 -10.31 -12.36
N ILE A 203 -4.97 -10.86 -11.14
CA ILE A 203 -5.19 -12.29 -10.86
C ILE A 203 -6.57 -12.74 -11.35
N HIS A 204 -7.62 -12.01 -10.96
CA HIS A 204 -8.99 -12.28 -11.39
C HIS A 204 -9.12 -12.21 -12.92
N GLN A 205 -8.51 -11.21 -13.56
CA GLN A 205 -8.52 -11.01 -15.01
C GLN A 205 -7.91 -12.19 -15.77
N VAL A 206 -6.79 -12.72 -15.29
CA VAL A 206 -6.16 -13.89 -15.91
C VAL A 206 -7.02 -15.14 -15.71
N ILE A 207 -7.54 -15.37 -14.50
CA ILE A 207 -8.34 -16.56 -14.20
C ILE A 207 -9.65 -16.56 -14.98
N ARG A 208 -10.41 -15.47 -14.96
CA ARG A 208 -11.72 -15.37 -15.65
C ARG A 208 -11.58 -15.61 -17.15
N HIS A 209 -10.53 -15.09 -17.78
CA HIS A 209 -10.26 -15.29 -19.19
C HIS A 209 -9.86 -16.75 -19.49
N HIS A 210 -9.03 -17.36 -18.64
CA HIS A 210 -8.70 -18.78 -18.77
C HIS A 210 -9.95 -19.66 -18.65
N LEU A 211 -10.81 -19.39 -17.66
CA LEU A 211 -12.08 -20.10 -17.48
C LEU A 211 -13.02 -19.91 -18.68
N TRP A 212 -13.06 -18.72 -19.29
CA TRP A 212 -13.83 -18.48 -20.51
C TRP A 212 -13.34 -19.31 -21.69
N LYS A 213 -12.02 -19.44 -21.88
CA LYS A 213 -11.43 -20.25 -22.97
C LYS A 213 -11.87 -21.71 -22.95
N ILE A 214 -12.00 -22.28 -21.75
CA ILE A 214 -12.38 -23.70 -21.54
C ILE A 214 -13.89 -23.94 -21.44
N LYS A 215 -14.74 -22.90 -21.58
CA LYS A 215 -16.20 -23.08 -21.63
C LYS A 215 -16.58 -23.89 -22.88
N PRO A 216 -17.61 -24.76 -22.81
CA PRO A 216 -18.17 -25.40 -23.98
C PRO A 216 -18.79 -24.36 -24.92
N GLU A 217 -18.81 -24.66 -26.21
CA GLU A 217 -19.49 -23.84 -27.21
C GLU A 217 -21.02 -23.99 -27.12
N PRO A 218 -21.81 -22.94 -27.43
CA PRO A 218 -21.37 -21.61 -27.88
C PRO A 218 -20.97 -20.70 -26.72
N LYS A 219 -19.89 -19.92 -26.89
CA LYS A 219 -19.52 -18.84 -25.96
C LYS A 219 -19.64 -17.46 -26.58
N TYR A 220 -20.00 -16.49 -25.75
CA TYR A 220 -20.17 -15.09 -26.16
C TYR A 220 -18.84 -14.34 -26.08
N HIS A 221 -18.50 -13.60 -27.15
CA HIS A 221 -17.25 -12.84 -27.26
C HIS A 221 -17.36 -11.38 -26.80
N TYR A 222 -18.56 -10.91 -26.45
CA TYR A 222 -18.79 -9.53 -25.99
C TYR A 222 -18.76 -9.40 -24.46
N THR A 223 -18.63 -10.50 -23.73
CA THR A 223 -18.48 -10.46 -22.27
C THR A 223 -17.07 -10.03 -21.91
N ASN A 224 -16.89 -9.33 -20.79
CA ASN A 224 -15.56 -8.91 -20.35
C ASN A 224 -14.57 -10.09 -20.30
N ASP A 225 -15.01 -11.30 -20.00
CA ASP A 225 -14.14 -12.49 -19.84
C ASP A 225 -13.51 -12.95 -21.16
N ALA A 226 -14.04 -12.50 -22.30
CA ALA A 226 -13.50 -12.83 -23.61
C ALA A 226 -12.21 -12.06 -23.94
N ALA A 227 -11.97 -10.94 -23.26
CA ALA A 227 -10.77 -10.14 -23.44
C ALA A 227 -9.60 -10.70 -22.61
N GLU A 228 -8.39 -10.58 -23.15
CA GLU A 228 -7.16 -10.87 -22.40
C GLU A 228 -6.97 -9.88 -21.24
N ALA A 229 -6.25 -10.32 -20.21
CA ALA A 229 -5.96 -9.50 -19.04
C ALA A 229 -5.05 -8.32 -19.42
N ILE A 230 -5.46 -7.11 -19.03
CA ILE A 230 -4.60 -5.93 -19.00
C ILE A 230 -4.05 -5.85 -17.58
N ILE A 231 -2.73 -5.73 -17.45
CA ILE A 231 -2.02 -5.73 -16.17
C ILE A 231 -1.90 -4.30 -15.65
N PHE A 232 -2.32 -4.08 -14.42
CA PHE A 232 -2.33 -2.77 -13.77
C PHE A 232 -1.47 -2.72 -12.50
N GLY A 233 -1.38 -3.82 -11.77
CA GLY A 233 -0.62 -3.92 -10.52
C GLY A 233 0.89 -3.93 -10.74
N SER A 234 1.64 -3.77 -9.66
CA SER A 234 3.11 -3.76 -9.68
C SER A 234 3.76 -5.10 -10.03
N GLN A 235 3.00 -6.20 -9.99
CA GLN A 235 3.53 -7.56 -10.15
C GLN A 235 3.27 -8.14 -11.55
N PRO A 236 4.13 -9.06 -12.03
CA PRO A 236 3.86 -9.80 -13.26
C PRO A 236 2.54 -10.60 -13.18
N ALA A 237 1.89 -10.77 -14.33
CA ALA A 237 0.69 -11.58 -14.44
C ALA A 237 0.92 -13.02 -13.95
N ILE A 238 -0.04 -13.58 -13.21
CA ILE A 238 -0.01 -15.01 -12.89
C ILE A 238 -0.12 -15.86 -14.17
N THR A 239 0.38 -17.08 -14.11
CA THR A 239 0.31 -18.03 -15.23
C THR A 239 -0.55 -19.23 -14.84
N ILE A 240 -1.44 -19.64 -15.74
CA ILE A 240 -2.29 -20.84 -15.54
C ILE A 240 -1.89 -21.91 -16.56
N LYS A 241 -1.50 -23.08 -16.05
CA LYS A 241 -1.21 -24.28 -16.86
C LYS A 241 -2.27 -25.33 -16.59
N THR A 242 -2.84 -25.89 -17.65
CA THR A 242 -3.76 -27.03 -17.53
C THR A 242 -2.95 -28.30 -17.40
N LEU A 243 -3.18 -29.07 -16.32
CA LEU A 243 -2.51 -30.33 -16.05
C LEU A 243 -3.42 -31.51 -16.41
N ALA A 244 -2.83 -32.64 -16.81
CA ALA A 244 -3.57 -33.87 -16.96
C ALA A 244 -3.90 -34.45 -15.57
N ARG A 245 -5.03 -35.16 -15.44
CA ARG A 245 -5.53 -35.68 -14.15
C ARG A 245 -4.62 -36.75 -13.51
N ASN A 246 -3.55 -37.16 -14.19
CA ASN A 246 -2.63 -38.24 -13.82
C ASN A 246 -1.16 -37.77 -13.67
N GLU A 247 -0.92 -36.45 -13.64
CA GLU A 247 0.39 -35.84 -13.33
C GLU A 247 0.47 -35.40 -11.87
#